data_AF-A0A9J6FRF2-F1
#
_entry.id   AF-A0A9J6FRF2-F1
#
_cell.length_a   1.000
_cell.length_b   1.000
_cell.length_c   1.000
_cell.angle_alpha   90.00
_cell.angle_beta   90.00
_cell.angle_gamma   90.00
#
_symmetry.space_group_name_H-M   'P 1'
#
loop_
_entity.id
_entity.type
_entity.pdbx_description
1 polymer ?
#
loop_
_entity_poly.entity_id
_entity_poly.type
_entity_poly.pdbx_seq_one_letter_code
_entity_poly.pdbx_strand_id
1 'polypeptide(L)'
;MHRFSPENISLVDKVSFQPFGLGPRQCIGRNFALMQARLMMCQFIATFMISVDKERHKVGSAFLLCAFRDTKELTKIKTFNKKNASE
;
A
#
# COMPACT_ATOMS: atom_id res chain seq x y z
N MET A 1 6.81 9.09 -6.02
CA MET A 1 5.92 8.48 -7.02
C MET A 1 6.38 8.79 -8.46
N HIS A 2 7.70 8.84 -8.72
CA HIS A 2 8.24 9.19 -10.04
C HIS A 2 8.43 7.96 -10.95
N ARG A 3 8.60 6.76 -10.35
CA ARG A 3 8.77 5.49 -11.07
C ARG A 3 7.58 5.12 -11.96
N PHE A 4 6.36 5.39 -11.51
CA PHE A 4 5.11 4.97 -12.16
C PHE A 4 4.36 6.13 -12.83
N SER A 5 5.05 7.24 -13.15
CA SER A 5 4.45 8.33 -13.93
C SER A 5 4.22 7.88 -15.39
N PRO A 6 3.21 8.42 -16.08
CA PRO A 6 2.92 8.06 -17.48
C PRO A 6 4.14 8.26 -18.41
N GLU A 7 4.92 9.31 -18.16
CA GLU A 7 6.14 9.63 -18.89
C GLU A 7 7.25 8.58 -18.70
N ASN A 8 7.35 7.98 -17.51
CA ASN A 8 8.43 7.07 -17.17
C ASN A 8 8.09 5.60 -17.45
N ILE A 9 6.81 5.25 -17.58
CA ILE A 9 6.35 3.87 -17.82
C ILE A 9 6.90 3.29 -19.14
N SER A 10 7.08 4.11 -20.16
CA SER A 10 7.67 3.69 -21.45
C SER A 10 9.17 3.37 -21.36
N LEU A 11 9.87 3.96 -20.38
CA LEU A 11 11.31 3.79 -20.15
C LEU A 11 11.61 2.59 -19.24
N VAL A 12 10.60 2.04 -18.56
CA VAL A 12 10.77 0.90 -17.66
C VAL A 12 10.57 -0.42 -18.40
N ASP A 13 11.47 -1.38 -18.20
CA ASP A 13 11.26 -2.73 -18.72
C ASP A 13 9.95 -3.32 -18.19
N LYS A 14 9.14 -3.85 -19.10
CA LYS A 14 7.80 -4.41 -18.81
C LYS A 14 7.84 -5.55 -17.77
N VAL A 15 9.01 -6.13 -17.56
CA VAL A 15 9.26 -7.30 -16.70
C VAL A 15 9.84 -6.87 -15.33
N SER A 16 10.19 -5.59 -15.12
CA SER A 16 10.75 -5.13 -13.84
C SER A 16 9.78 -5.15 -12.66
N PHE A 17 8.46 -5.15 -12.91
CA PHE A 17 7.44 -5.10 -11.86
C PHE A 17 6.59 -6.38 -11.86
N GLN A 18 6.97 -7.35 -11.02
CA GLN A 18 6.31 -8.66 -10.95
C GLN A 18 5.95 -9.08 -9.51
N PRO A 19 5.17 -8.28 -8.76
CA PRO A 19 4.81 -8.60 -7.37
C PRO A 19 3.95 -9.88 -7.24
N PHE A 20 3.29 -10.31 -8.32
CA PHE A 20 2.44 -11.51 -8.37
C PHE A 20 2.94 -12.55 -9.37
N GLY A 21 4.19 -12.41 -9.84
CA GLY A 21 4.75 -13.21 -10.93
C GLY A 21 4.18 -12.85 -12.32
N LEU A 22 4.72 -13.49 -13.36
CA LEU A 22 4.31 -13.36 -14.76
C LEU A 22 4.28 -14.75 -15.41
N GLY A 23 3.36 -14.98 -16.34
CA GLY A 23 3.24 -16.24 -17.10
C GLY A 23 2.14 -17.19 -16.58
N PRO A 24 2.15 -18.47 -16.99
CA PRO A 24 1.08 -19.44 -16.68
C PRO A 24 1.04 -19.83 -15.20
N ARG A 25 2.13 -19.58 -14.46
CA ARG A 25 2.25 -19.80 -13.01
C ARG A 25 2.13 -18.50 -12.21
N GLN A 26 1.53 -17.45 -12.77
CA GLN A 26 1.25 -16.22 -12.02
C GLN A 26 0.28 -16.50 -10.85
N CYS A 27 0.31 -15.63 -9.84
CA CYS A 27 -0.58 -15.76 -8.68
C CYS A 27 -2.05 -15.81 -9.13
N ILE A 28 -2.74 -16.91 -8.82
CA ILE A 28 -4.19 -17.04 -9.08
C ILE A 28 -5.01 -15.97 -8.36
N GLY A 29 -4.51 -15.50 -7.21
CA GLY A 29 -5.11 -14.43 -6.41
C GLY A 29 -4.77 -13.01 -6.85
N ARG A 30 -4.05 -12.79 -7.96
CA ARG A 30 -3.59 -11.45 -8.38
C ARG A 30 -4.73 -10.44 -8.45
N ASN A 31 -5.84 -10.80 -9.10
CA ASN A 31 -6.97 -9.89 -9.28
C ASN A 31 -7.68 -9.62 -7.95
N PHE A 32 -7.82 -10.64 -7.11
CA PHE A 32 -8.41 -10.50 -5.78
C PHE A 32 -7.57 -9.60 -4.88
N ALA A 33 -6.25 -9.80 -4.84
CA ALA A 33 -5.33 -8.99 -4.05
C ALA A 33 -5.36 -7.52 -4.49
N LEU A 34 -5.38 -7.24 -5.80
CA LEU A 34 -5.48 -5.87 -6.31
C LEU A 34 -6.84 -5.23 -5.98
N MET A 35 -7.94 -5.99 -6.06
CA MET A 35 -9.26 -5.52 -5.67
C MET A 35 -9.30 -5.17 -4.18
N GLN A 36 -8.85 -6.08 -3.32
CA GLN A 36 -8.79 -5.85 -1.88
C GLN A 36 -7.90 -4.66 -1.54
N ALA A 37 -6.72 -4.55 -2.14
CA ALA A 37 -5.82 -3.41 -1.93
C ALA A 37 -6.49 -2.08 -2.28
N ARG A 38 -7.21 -2.00 -3.41
CA ARG A 38 -7.96 -0.80 -3.80
C ARG A 38 -9.06 -0.47 -2.81
N LEU A 39 -9.88 -1.45 -2.43
CA LEU A 39 -10.95 -1.25 -1.46
C LEU A 39 -10.41 -0.78 -0.11
N MET A 40 -9.37 -1.45 0.40
CA MET A 40 -8.68 -1.05 1.61
C MET A 40 -8.17 0.38 1.48
N MET A 41 -7.45 0.74 0.41
CA MET A 41 -6.95 2.10 0.21
C MET A 41 -8.08 3.14 0.21
N CYS A 42 -9.19 2.89 -0.50
CA CYS A 42 -10.34 3.79 -0.51
C CYS A 42 -10.95 3.95 0.89
N GLN A 43 -11.14 2.84 1.61
CA GLN A 43 -11.67 2.86 2.98
C GLN A 43 -10.73 3.58 3.94
N PHE A 44 -9.42 3.36 3.80
CA PHE A 44 -8.39 4.01 4.60
C PHE A 44 -8.43 5.54 4.43
N ILE A 45 -8.44 6.00 3.18
CA ILE A 45 -8.49 7.43 2.86
C ILE A 45 -9.81 8.06 3.32
N ALA A 46 -10.93 7.35 3.17
CA ALA A 46 -12.24 7.87 3.56
C ALA A 46 -12.45 7.94 5.09
N THR A 47 -11.77 7.11 5.86
CA THR A 47 -12.06 6.92 7.30
C THR A 47 -10.97 7.48 8.20
N PHE A 48 -9.72 7.62 7.72
CA PHE A 48 -8.60 7.96 8.58
C PHE A 48 -7.80 9.17 8.06
N MET A 49 -7.42 10.03 9.00
CA MET A 49 -6.43 11.06 8.79
C MET A 49 -5.07 10.51 9.25
N ILE A 50 -4.25 10.14 8.28
CA ILE A 50 -2.95 9.50 8.50
C ILE A 50 -1.89 10.59 8.59
N SER A 51 -1.14 10.63 9.69
CA SER A 51 0.03 11.50 9.85
C SER A 51 1.28 10.67 10.12
N VAL A 52 2.35 11.00 9.42
CA VAL A 52 3.65 10.33 9.55
C VAL A 52 4.41 10.97 10.71
N ASP A 53 4.90 10.14 11.65
CA ASP A 53 5.77 10.63 12.71
C ASP A 53 7.21 10.79 12.19
N LYS A 54 7.75 12.01 12.29
CA LYS A 54 9.03 12.40 11.67
C LYS A 54 10.22 11.68 12.31
N GLU A 55 10.11 11.28 13.57
CA GLU A 55 11.24 10.69 14.31
C GLU A 55 11.40 9.18 14.10
N ARG A 56 10.34 8.50 13.65
CA ARG A 56 10.30 7.03 13.57
C ARG A 56 10.27 6.48 12.15
N HIS A 57 10.53 7.30 11.13
CA HIS A 57 10.54 6.91 9.72
C HIS A 57 11.79 6.07 9.32
N LYS A 58 12.18 5.09 10.15
CA LYS A 58 13.21 4.09 9.83
C LYS A 58 12.54 2.77 9.50
N VAL A 59 12.04 2.65 8.27
CA VAL A 59 11.62 1.35 7.72
C VAL A 59 12.90 0.61 7.31
N GLY A 60 13.52 -0.07 8.28
CA GLY A 60 14.72 -0.87 8.04
C GLY A 60 14.40 -2.09 7.17
N SER A 61 15.32 -2.42 6.27
CA SER A 61 15.29 -3.53 5.30
C SER A 61 15.35 -4.94 5.93
N ALA A 62 14.76 -5.14 7.12
CA ALA A 62 14.63 -6.45 7.72
C ALA A 62 13.44 -7.18 7.10
N PHE A 63 13.53 -7.48 5.81
CA PHE A 63 12.51 -8.17 5.02
C PHE A 63 12.78 -9.67 4.89
N LEU A 64 13.98 -10.15 5.28
CA LEU A 64 14.43 -11.44 4.75
C LEU A 64 14.02 -12.68 5.54
N LEU A 65 13.58 -12.63 6.81
CA LEU A 65 13.27 -13.90 7.49
C LEU A 65 12.10 -13.98 8.46
N CYS A 66 11.70 -12.91 9.13
CA CYS A 66 10.51 -12.93 10.00
C CYS A 66 10.08 -11.50 10.35
N ALA A 67 8.78 -11.35 10.59
CA ALA A 67 8.08 -10.24 11.22
C ALA A 67 7.31 -9.30 10.28
N PHE A 68 5.98 -9.47 10.33
CA PHE A 68 5.05 -8.36 10.44
C PHE A 68 5.57 -7.44 11.57
N ARG A 69 6.43 -6.48 11.21
CA ARG A 69 6.92 -5.47 12.14
C ARG A 69 5.72 -4.60 12.47
N ASP A 70 5.30 -4.59 13.73
CA ASP A 70 4.07 -3.94 14.16
C ASP A 70 4.13 -2.44 13.82
N THR A 71 3.46 -2.04 12.73
CA THR A 71 3.46 -0.68 12.20
C THR A 71 2.63 0.27 13.06
N LYS A 72 1.94 -0.23 14.10
CA LYS A 72 1.11 0.55 15.03
C LYS A 72 1.90 1.68 15.72
N GLU A 73 3.21 1.52 15.89
CA GLU A 73 4.08 2.50 16.55
C GLU A 73 4.61 3.63 15.62
N LEU A 74 4.34 3.57 14.31
CA LEU A 74 4.96 4.46 13.30
C LEU A 74 3.98 5.47 12.68
N THR A 75 2.68 5.20 12.72
CA THR A 75 1.65 6.04 12.09
C THR A 75 0.64 6.51 13.14
N LYS A 76 0.57 7.82 13.37
CA LYS A 76 -0.50 8.42 14.17
C LYS A 76 -1.77 8.44 13.30
N ILE A 77 -2.63 7.45 13.52
CA ILE A 77 -3.90 7.29 12.83
C ILE A 77 -4.98 7.98 13.67
N LYS A 78 -5.60 9.02 13.13
CA LYS A 78 -6.81 9.62 13.73
C LYS A 78 -8.01 9.19 12.89
N THR A 79 -9.00 8.58 13.52
CA THR A 79 -10.25 8.22 12.86
C THR A 79 -11.09 9.47 12.60
N PHE A 80 -11.59 9.64 11.39
CA PHE A 80 -12.61 10.62 11.06
C PHE A 80 -13.91 10.14 11.74
N ASN A 81 -14.28 10.79 12.83
CA ASN A 81 -15.51 10.46 13.54
C ASN A 81 -16.71 10.84 12.66
N LYS A 82 -17.26 9.86 11.94
CA LYS A 82 -18.50 10.00 11.17
C LYS A 82 -19.72 9.99 12.10
N LYS A 83 -19.79 10.95 13.04
CA LYS A 83 -21.08 11.41 13.57
C LYS A 83 -21.51 12.54 12.65
N ASN A 84 -22.66 12.38 12.01
CA ASN A 84 -23.31 13.29 11.04
C ASN A 84 -23.02 12.96 9.56
N ALA A 85 -23.64 11.88 9.06
CA ALA A 85 -24.03 11.75 7.65
C ALA A 85 -25.13 10.68 7.56
N SER A 86 -26.25 10.97 8.22
CA SER A 86 -27.56 10.38 7.98
C SER A 86 -28.53 11.55 7.90
N GLU A 87 -28.65 12.09 6.70
CA GLU A 87 -29.89 12.64 6.17
C GLU A 87 -29.95 12.26 4.69
#